data_AF-A0A4Z0PKJ4-F1
#
_entry.id   AF-A0A4Z0PKJ4-F1
#
_cell.length_a   1.000
_cell.length_b   1.000
_cell.length_c   1.000
_cell.angle_alpha   90.00
_cell.angle_beta   90.00
_cell.angle_gamma   90.00
#
_symmetry.space_group_name_H-M   'P 1'
#
loop_
_entity.id
_entity.type
_entity.pdbx_description
1 polymer ?
#
loop_
_entity_poly.entity_id
_entity_poly.type
_entity_poly.pdbx_seq_one_letter_code
_entity_poly.pdbx_strand_id
1 'polypeptide(L)'
;MSRGKKILLGFLLTMSLAVVAVVAWAWWRHAFEQRAEASYDPMMLPSRSRQLLPLADTLNRPERLALFRRYDIARLWLLGSEDPVQNGFVGPHHQRLEVVFQQARQDQQTPGLFHVRALMRLRHRITPLQGQIQLRQVRQHGQRNKQNPQLQVYTAVGSFTFWSRQSKQRLLQGTAAIDFDTSDKQECSLYADNLSMKHNTRCFAFEGYYYHNQQRQSALWAADFARLAAEVLSDFNVGGRHVTVNPKYARYGWNEYYQNDEWWAEKSVATRSRPAAQPEKL
;
A
#
# COMPACT_ATOMS: atom_id res chain seq x y z
N MET A 1 64.12 -2.02 -29.54
CA MET A 1 63.35 -1.63 -28.32
C MET A 1 63.72 -2.59 -27.18
N SER A 2 64.30 -2.11 -26.07
CA SER A 2 64.78 -3.00 -24.99
C SER A 2 63.63 -3.70 -24.25
N ARG A 3 63.87 -4.90 -23.70
CA ARG A 3 62.88 -5.67 -22.93
C ARG A 3 62.25 -4.83 -21.80
N GLY A 4 63.03 -3.96 -21.15
CA GLY A 4 62.52 -3.02 -20.13
C GLY A 4 61.47 -2.04 -20.67
N LYS A 5 61.64 -1.52 -21.89
CA LYS A 5 60.64 -0.63 -22.51
C LYS A 5 59.33 -1.35 -22.82
N LYS A 6 59.36 -2.64 -23.16
CA LYS A 6 58.14 -3.43 -23.41
C LYS A 6 57.36 -3.71 -22.13
N ILE A 7 58.06 -4.02 -21.03
CA ILE A 7 57.43 -4.27 -19.73
C ILE A 7 56.81 -2.98 -19.18
N LEU A 8 57.53 -1.86 -19.26
CA LEU A 8 57.02 -0.56 -18.82
C LEU A 8 55.77 -0.14 -19.62
N LEU A 9 55.78 -0.34 -20.94
CA LEU A 9 54.65 -0.02 -21.81
C LEU A 9 53.42 -0.90 -21.50
N GLY A 10 53.62 -2.20 -21.26
CA GLY A 10 52.55 -3.11 -20.85
C GLY A 10 51.91 -2.71 -19.52
N PHE A 11 52.72 -2.33 -18.54
CA PHE A 11 52.24 -1.91 -17.22
C PHE A 11 51.44 -0.60 -17.29
N LEU A 12 51.93 0.37 -18.07
CA LEU A 12 51.22 1.63 -18.30
C LEU A 12 49.87 1.39 -19.00
N LEU A 13 49.81 0.50 -19.99
CA LEU A 13 48.56 0.17 -20.68
C LEU A 13 47.52 -0.48 -19.74
N THR A 14 47.97 -1.39 -18.87
CA THR A 14 47.07 -2.04 -17.88
C THR A 14 46.55 -1.07 -16.83
N MET A 15 47.39 -0.13 -16.36
CA MET A 15 46.95 0.91 -15.42
C MET A 15 45.95 1.85 -16.07
N SER A 16 46.15 2.25 -17.32
CA SER A 16 45.19 3.10 -18.06
C SER A 16 43.84 2.41 -18.24
N LEU A 17 43.80 1.11 -18.57
CA LEU A 17 42.56 0.35 -18.69
C LEU A 17 41.81 0.22 -17.36
N ALA A 18 42.53 -0.01 -16.26
CA ALA A 18 41.92 -0.08 -14.93
C ALA A 18 41.27 1.25 -14.51
N VAL A 19 41.96 2.38 -14.78
CA VAL A 19 41.42 3.72 -14.51
C VAL A 19 40.16 3.98 -15.34
N VAL A 20 40.16 3.63 -16.64
CA VAL A 20 38.99 3.78 -17.50
C VAL A 20 37.82 2.92 -17.01
N ALA A 21 38.07 1.68 -16.57
CA ALA A 21 37.03 0.80 -16.04
C ALA A 21 36.40 1.35 -14.75
N VAL A 22 37.21 1.90 -13.83
CA VAL A 22 36.72 2.51 -12.59
C VAL A 22 35.89 3.76 -12.89
N VAL A 23 36.35 4.62 -13.80
CA VAL A 23 35.63 5.83 -14.21
C VAL A 23 34.32 5.46 -14.91
N ALA A 24 34.34 4.47 -15.82
CA ALA A 24 33.13 3.99 -16.49
C ALA A 24 32.12 3.37 -15.51
N TRP A 25 32.59 2.61 -14.51
CA TRP A 25 31.73 2.06 -13.47
C TRP A 25 31.13 3.14 -12.58
N ALA A 26 31.93 4.13 -12.16
CA ALA A 26 31.45 5.27 -11.40
C ALA A 26 30.44 6.10 -12.20
N TRP A 27 30.69 6.32 -13.50
CA TRP A 27 29.78 7.04 -14.38
C TRP A 27 28.49 6.26 -14.64
N TRP A 28 28.57 4.95 -14.83
CA TRP A 28 27.40 4.09 -15.00
C TRP A 28 26.54 4.06 -13.73
N ARG A 29 27.18 3.95 -12.56
CA ARG A 29 26.50 4.04 -11.26
C ARG A 29 25.85 5.41 -11.08
N HIS A 30 26.57 6.49 -11.37
CA HIS A 30 26.03 7.85 -11.24
C HIS A 30 24.92 8.11 -12.24
N ALA A 31 25.00 7.61 -13.47
CA ALA A 31 23.92 7.70 -14.46
C ALA A 31 22.71 6.85 -14.06
N PHE A 32 22.91 5.73 -13.36
CA PHE A 32 21.83 4.91 -12.81
C PHE A 32 21.16 5.61 -11.63
N GLU A 33 21.93 6.23 -10.74
CA GLU A 33 21.47 7.07 -9.63
C GLU A 33 20.73 8.31 -10.16
N GLN A 34 21.31 9.05 -11.12
CA GLN A 34 20.68 10.19 -11.76
C GLN A 34 19.45 9.83 -12.58
N ARG A 35 19.36 8.65 -13.21
CA ARG A 35 18.11 8.19 -13.86
C ARG A 35 17.07 7.78 -12.84
N ALA A 36 17.48 7.21 -11.71
CA ALA A 36 16.58 6.98 -10.59
C ALA A 36 16.06 8.31 -10.01
N GLU A 37 16.93 9.33 -9.88
CA GLU A 37 16.60 10.67 -9.39
C GLU A 37 15.89 11.58 -10.43
N ALA A 38 16.11 11.40 -11.73
CA ALA A 38 15.39 12.12 -12.78
C ALA A 38 14.03 11.49 -13.10
N SER A 39 13.84 10.21 -12.73
CA SER A 39 12.50 9.60 -12.61
C SER A 39 11.78 9.96 -11.30
N TYR A 40 12.48 10.66 -10.40
CA TYR A 40 11.91 11.40 -9.28
C TYR A 40 11.37 12.73 -9.82
N ASP A 41 10.40 12.65 -10.74
CA ASP A 41 9.46 13.75 -10.93
C ASP A 41 8.88 14.03 -9.54
N PRO A 42 9.00 15.25 -8.98
CA PRO A 42 8.56 15.56 -7.63
C PRO A 42 7.05 15.31 -7.48
N MET A 43 6.72 14.06 -7.14
CA MET A 43 5.52 13.55 -6.47
C MET A 43 4.28 14.43 -6.61
N MET A 44 3.88 14.76 -7.84
CA MET A 44 2.48 15.02 -8.09
C MET A 44 1.85 13.63 -8.14
N LEU A 45 1.35 13.17 -6.99
CA LEU A 45 0.49 11.99 -6.91
C LEU A 45 -0.52 12.11 -8.05
N PRO A 46 -0.52 11.21 -9.05
CA PRO A 46 -1.32 11.41 -10.23
C PRO A 46 -2.81 11.43 -9.84
N SER A 47 -3.36 12.64 -10.00
CA SER A 47 -4.74 13.12 -10.24
C SER A 47 -5.99 12.43 -9.67
N ARG A 48 -5.99 11.17 -9.21
CA ARG A 48 -7.14 10.53 -8.50
C ARG A 48 -6.94 10.34 -7.01
N SER A 49 -5.70 10.33 -6.55
CA SER A 49 -5.30 10.55 -5.16
C SER A 49 -5.96 11.78 -4.52
N ARG A 50 -6.05 12.86 -5.30
CA ARG A 50 -6.83 14.06 -4.95
C ARG A 50 -8.33 13.80 -4.73
N GLN A 51 -8.86 12.63 -5.02
CA GLN A 51 -10.24 12.26 -4.70
C GLN A 51 -10.38 11.78 -3.24
N LEU A 52 -9.28 11.44 -2.57
CA LEU A 52 -9.25 11.22 -1.12
C LEU A 52 -9.14 12.54 -0.32
N LEU A 53 -8.95 13.68 -1.00
CA LEU A 53 -8.97 15.02 -0.40
C LEU A 53 -10.34 15.36 0.20
N PRO A 54 -10.38 16.30 1.17
CA PRO A 54 -11.53 16.52 2.04
C PRO A 54 -12.81 16.67 1.24
N LEU A 55 -13.65 15.65 1.36
CA LEU A 55 -15.05 15.78 1.03
C LEU A 55 -15.62 16.92 1.86
N ALA A 56 -16.44 17.78 1.26
CA ALA A 56 -17.26 18.69 2.04
C ALA A 56 -18.03 17.84 3.07
N ASP A 57 -17.71 18.05 4.33
CA ASP A 57 -18.31 17.34 5.46
C ASP A 57 -19.79 17.69 5.47
N THR A 58 -20.65 16.70 5.31
CA THR A 58 -22.10 16.95 5.35
C THR A 58 -22.66 16.69 6.75
N LEU A 59 -21.88 16.05 7.61
CA LEU A 59 -22.26 15.74 8.99
C LEU A 59 -21.40 16.53 9.97
N ASN A 60 -22.04 17.22 10.91
CA ASN A 60 -21.32 17.87 11.99
C ASN A 60 -20.68 16.85 12.95
N ARG A 61 -19.82 17.31 13.87
CA ARG A 61 -19.08 16.41 14.77
C ARG A 61 -20.01 15.52 15.63
N PRO A 62 -21.06 16.04 16.29
CA PRO A 62 -22.03 15.21 17.00
C PRO A 62 -22.67 14.11 16.14
N GLU A 63 -23.14 14.45 14.94
CA GLU A 63 -23.77 13.50 14.00
C GLU A 63 -22.80 12.39 13.59
N ARG A 64 -21.54 12.73 13.29
CA ARG A 64 -20.52 11.72 12.96
C ARG A 64 -20.23 10.77 14.12
N LEU A 65 -20.14 11.30 15.34
CA LEU A 65 -19.93 10.47 16.52
C LEU A 65 -21.12 9.56 16.78
N ALA A 66 -22.35 10.05 16.58
CA ALA A 66 -23.56 9.24 16.66
C ALA A 66 -23.57 8.14 15.59
N LEU A 67 -23.20 8.45 14.34
CA LEU A 67 -23.07 7.48 13.25
C LEU A 67 -22.08 6.37 13.62
N PHE A 68 -20.87 6.74 14.03
CA PHE A 68 -19.84 5.76 14.39
C PHE A 68 -20.16 4.96 15.65
N ARG A 69 -20.95 5.49 16.60
CA ARG A 69 -21.42 4.70 17.75
C ARG A 69 -22.49 3.69 17.35
N ARG A 70 -23.36 4.09 16.41
CA ARG A 70 -24.49 3.26 15.96
C ARG A 70 -24.02 2.08 15.11
N TYR A 71 -22.99 2.27 14.30
CA TYR A 71 -22.50 1.27 13.35
C TYR A 71 -21.05 0.87 13.66
N ASP A 72 -20.81 -0.45 13.80
CA ASP A 72 -19.46 -1.00 13.98
C ASP A 72 -18.71 -1.04 12.64
N ILE A 73 -18.21 0.11 12.23
CA ILE A 73 -17.46 0.27 10.97
C ILE A 73 -16.09 -0.43 11.03
N ALA A 74 -15.62 -0.82 12.23
CA ALA A 74 -14.33 -1.50 12.36
C ALA A 74 -14.28 -2.79 11.52
N ARG A 75 -15.40 -3.52 11.44
CA ARG A 75 -15.51 -4.77 10.67
C ARG A 75 -15.34 -4.56 9.18
N LEU A 76 -15.69 -3.39 8.66
CA LEU A 76 -15.62 -3.10 7.23
C LEU A 76 -14.17 -3.00 6.72
N TRP A 77 -13.19 -2.79 7.60
CA TRP A 77 -11.78 -2.88 7.23
C TRP A 77 -11.32 -4.33 7.00
N LEU A 78 -12.01 -5.30 7.60
CA LEU A 78 -11.67 -6.71 7.46
C LEU A 78 -12.37 -7.26 6.21
N LEU A 79 -11.60 -7.47 5.14
CA LEU A 79 -12.11 -8.18 3.98
C LEU A 79 -12.43 -9.64 4.34
N GLY A 80 -13.38 -10.22 3.61
CA GLY A 80 -13.81 -11.60 3.82
C GLY A 80 -12.66 -12.60 3.69
N SER A 81 -12.86 -13.81 4.20
CA SER A 81 -11.83 -14.86 4.21
C SER A 81 -11.43 -15.35 2.82
N GLU A 82 -12.27 -15.16 1.81
CA GLU A 82 -12.00 -15.58 0.44
C GLU A 82 -10.88 -14.74 -0.19
N ASP A 83 -10.92 -13.41 -0.02
CA ASP A 83 -9.95 -12.47 -0.60
C ASP A 83 -9.53 -11.40 0.43
N PRO A 84 -8.74 -11.75 1.46
CA PRO A 84 -8.37 -10.80 2.51
C PRO A 84 -7.27 -9.82 2.10
N VAL A 85 -6.63 -10.05 0.94
CA VAL A 85 -5.45 -9.33 0.47
C VAL A 85 -5.83 -8.05 -0.26
N GLN A 86 -5.45 -6.91 0.32
CA GLN A 86 -5.52 -5.60 -0.31
C GLN A 86 -4.26 -5.38 -1.12
N ASN A 87 -4.41 -5.01 -2.40
CA ASN A 87 -3.27 -4.80 -3.30
C ASN A 87 -2.99 -3.30 -3.49
N GLY A 88 -1.74 -2.98 -3.81
CA GLY A 88 -1.25 -1.63 -3.94
C GLY A 88 0.16 -1.55 -4.49
N PHE A 89 0.76 -0.36 -4.38
CA PHE A 89 2.14 -0.15 -4.73
C PHE A 89 2.87 0.88 -3.88
N VAL A 90 4.21 0.83 -3.93
CA VAL A 90 5.14 1.78 -3.32
C VAL A 90 6.10 2.35 -4.37
N GLY A 91 6.30 3.67 -4.32
CA GLY A 91 7.32 4.39 -5.06
C GLY A 91 7.05 4.53 -6.56
N PRO A 92 7.97 5.20 -7.29
CA PRO A 92 7.79 5.57 -8.71
C PRO A 92 7.79 4.37 -9.67
N HIS A 93 8.27 3.21 -9.22
CA HIS A 93 8.29 1.98 -10.00
C HIS A 93 7.09 1.08 -9.73
N HIS A 94 6.15 1.53 -8.91
CA HIS A 94 4.97 0.78 -8.49
C HIS A 94 5.33 -0.60 -7.93
N GLN A 95 6.28 -0.66 -6.99
CA GLN A 95 6.63 -1.91 -6.31
C GLN A 95 5.39 -2.48 -5.63
N ARG A 96 4.99 -3.71 -5.96
CA ARG A 96 3.78 -4.33 -5.41
C ARG A 96 3.81 -4.35 -3.89
N LEU A 97 2.73 -3.86 -3.31
CA LEU A 97 2.45 -3.83 -1.90
C LEU A 97 1.19 -4.66 -1.65
N GLU A 98 1.22 -5.52 -0.66
CA GLU A 98 0.06 -6.28 -0.22
C GLU A 98 -0.16 -6.08 1.27
N VAL A 99 -1.41 -5.90 1.68
CA VAL A 99 -1.80 -5.66 3.07
C VAL A 99 -2.98 -6.55 3.42
N VAL A 100 -2.90 -7.22 4.57
CA VAL A 100 -4.02 -8.00 5.15
C VAL A 100 -4.30 -7.47 6.54
N PHE A 101 -5.50 -6.93 6.78
CA PHE A 101 -5.94 -6.59 8.13
C PHE A 101 -6.40 -7.85 8.85
N GLN A 102 -5.78 -8.12 10.00
CA GLN A 102 -6.10 -9.27 10.84
C GLN A 102 -7.08 -8.90 11.95
N GLN A 103 -7.02 -7.65 12.40
CA GLN A 103 -7.88 -7.13 13.45
C GLN A 103 -8.09 -5.64 13.24
N ALA A 104 -9.33 -5.20 13.41
CA ALA A 104 -9.69 -3.80 13.52
C ALA A 104 -10.66 -3.66 14.69
N ARG A 105 -10.37 -2.75 15.60
CA ARG A 105 -11.21 -2.48 16.78
C ARG A 105 -11.48 -0.99 16.88
N GLN A 106 -12.75 -0.62 16.97
CA GLN A 106 -13.15 0.75 17.25
C GLN A 106 -12.85 1.13 18.70
N ASP A 107 -12.34 2.35 18.89
CA ASP A 107 -12.14 2.95 20.19
C ASP A 107 -13.49 3.39 20.79
N GLN A 108 -13.75 3.00 22.04
CA GLN A 108 -15.04 3.25 22.69
C GLN A 108 -15.21 4.71 23.13
N GLN A 109 -14.10 5.39 23.46
CA GLN A 109 -14.12 6.78 23.89
C GLN A 109 -14.10 7.71 22.68
N THR A 110 -13.43 7.29 21.61
CA THR A 110 -13.32 8.04 20.35
C THR A 110 -13.86 7.21 19.17
N PRO A 111 -15.18 7.15 18.94
CA PRO A 111 -15.80 6.29 17.92
C PRO A 111 -15.24 6.38 16.48
N GLY A 112 -14.58 7.49 16.11
CA GLY A 112 -13.92 7.62 14.81
C GLY A 112 -12.47 7.08 14.76
N LEU A 113 -11.94 6.58 15.87
CA LEU A 113 -10.60 6.03 16.00
C LEU A 113 -10.67 4.49 15.98
N PHE A 114 -9.80 3.87 15.21
CA PHE A 114 -9.69 2.43 15.07
C PHE A 114 -8.26 2.00 15.34
N HIS A 115 -8.09 0.94 16.14
CA HIS A 115 -6.82 0.28 16.37
C HIS A 115 -6.75 -0.97 15.50
N VAL A 116 -5.67 -1.11 14.73
CA VAL A 116 -5.55 -2.11 13.66
C VAL A 116 -4.30 -2.95 13.86
N ARG A 117 -4.41 -4.26 13.56
CA ARG A 117 -3.28 -5.17 13.33
C ARG A 117 -3.34 -5.67 11.91
N ALA A 118 -2.19 -5.69 11.24
CA ALA A 118 -2.10 -6.11 9.85
C ALA A 118 -0.83 -6.92 9.60
N LEU A 119 -0.77 -7.57 8.45
CA LEU A 119 0.46 -8.02 7.83
C LEU A 119 0.65 -7.24 6.52
N MET A 120 1.89 -6.87 6.24
CA MET A 120 2.27 -6.23 4.98
C MET A 120 3.32 -7.08 4.28
N ARG A 121 3.12 -7.41 3.02
CA ARG A 121 4.13 -8.05 2.16
C ARG A 121 4.66 -7.03 1.15
N LEU A 122 5.97 -6.82 1.15
CA LEU A 122 6.68 -5.94 0.22
C LEU A 122 8.00 -6.60 -0.15
N ARG A 123 8.24 -6.85 -1.45
CA ARG A 123 9.42 -7.60 -1.94
C ARG A 123 9.61 -8.94 -1.20
N HIS A 124 8.54 -9.73 -1.10
CA HIS A 124 8.45 -11.01 -0.37
C HIS A 124 8.75 -10.94 1.14
N ARG A 125 9.01 -9.75 1.70
CA ARG A 125 9.19 -9.59 3.13
C ARG A 125 7.85 -9.31 3.79
N ILE A 126 7.41 -10.25 4.63
CA ILE A 126 6.24 -10.08 5.48
C ILE A 126 6.64 -9.29 6.73
N THR A 127 5.93 -8.21 7.00
CA THR A 127 6.15 -7.33 8.14
C THR A 127 4.86 -7.17 8.92
N PRO A 128 4.82 -7.61 10.19
CA PRO A 128 3.67 -7.36 11.05
C PRO A 128 3.53 -5.88 11.38
N LEU A 129 2.34 -5.35 11.16
CA LEU A 129 1.98 -3.97 11.43
C LEU A 129 1.03 -3.87 12.62
N GLN A 130 1.15 -2.75 13.32
CA GLN A 130 0.14 -2.25 14.25
C GLN A 130 -0.10 -0.78 13.93
N GLY A 131 -1.33 -0.30 14.06
CA GLY A 131 -1.53 1.13 14.07
C GLY A 131 -2.94 1.63 14.20
N GLN A 132 -3.15 2.84 13.72
CA GLN A 132 -4.38 3.57 13.94
C GLN A 132 -4.94 4.15 12.65
N ILE A 133 -6.27 4.17 12.56
CA ILE A 133 -7.03 4.89 11.54
C ILE A 133 -7.95 5.84 12.31
N GLN A 134 -7.94 7.13 11.97
CA GLN A 134 -8.79 8.15 12.58
C GLN A 134 -9.62 8.81 11.49
N LEU A 135 -10.89 8.45 11.39
CA LEU A 135 -11.86 9.11 10.53
C LEU A 135 -12.29 10.43 11.14
N ARG A 136 -12.30 11.50 10.33
CA ARG A 136 -12.55 12.87 10.80
C ARG A 136 -13.66 13.58 10.03
N GLN A 137 -13.93 13.18 8.80
CA GLN A 137 -14.92 13.78 7.91
C GLN A 137 -15.86 12.70 7.40
N VAL A 138 -17.15 13.02 7.26
CA VAL A 138 -18.15 12.12 6.68
C VAL A 138 -19.02 12.90 5.71
N ARG A 139 -19.09 12.40 4.47
CA ARG A 139 -20.05 12.85 3.48
C ARG A 139 -21.15 11.82 3.34
N GLN A 140 -22.37 12.24 3.63
CA GLN A 140 -23.59 11.54 3.27
C GLN A 140 -23.97 11.91 1.84
N HIS A 141 -24.37 10.89 1.08
CA HIS A 141 -24.57 10.98 -0.35
C HIS A 141 -26.06 11.05 -0.75
N GLY A 142 -26.96 11.08 0.24
CA GLY A 142 -28.41 11.05 0.08
C GLY A 142 -28.95 9.66 -0.29
N GLN A 143 -30.26 9.57 -0.54
CA GLN A 143 -30.87 8.34 -1.04
C GLN A 143 -30.43 8.09 -2.48
N ARG A 144 -29.62 7.04 -2.71
CA ARG A 144 -29.07 6.73 -4.03
C ARG A 144 -29.61 5.46 -4.65
N ASN A 145 -30.17 4.56 -3.85
CA ASN A 145 -30.76 3.35 -4.35
C ASN A 145 -32.28 3.54 -4.55
N LYS A 146 -32.74 3.60 -5.80
CA LYS A 146 -34.18 3.70 -6.12
C LYS A 146 -34.96 2.46 -5.67
N GLN A 147 -34.31 1.30 -5.62
CA GLN A 147 -34.92 0.04 -5.20
C GLN A 147 -34.94 -0.09 -3.67
N ASN A 148 -34.01 0.57 -2.98
CA ASN A 148 -33.95 0.62 -1.52
C ASN A 148 -33.77 2.06 -1.01
N PRO A 149 -34.87 2.84 -0.91
CA PRO A 149 -34.80 4.23 -0.47
C PRO A 149 -34.35 4.39 0.99
N GLN A 150 -34.36 3.31 1.78
CA GLN A 150 -33.88 3.33 3.16
C GLN A 150 -32.35 3.25 3.24
N LEU A 151 -31.68 2.81 2.18
CA LEU A 151 -30.22 2.71 2.13
C LEU A 151 -29.59 4.10 2.12
N GLN A 152 -28.78 4.39 3.13
CA GLN A 152 -27.98 5.61 3.21
C GLN A 152 -26.54 5.28 2.87
N VAL A 153 -25.94 6.08 1.97
CA VAL A 153 -24.54 5.89 1.54
C VAL A 153 -23.69 7.01 2.14
N TYR A 154 -22.54 6.62 2.66
CA TYR A 154 -21.57 7.51 3.27
C TYR A 154 -20.21 7.28 2.67
N THR A 155 -19.38 8.33 2.69
CA THR A 155 -17.95 8.12 2.75
C THR A 155 -17.30 8.88 3.89
N ALA A 156 -16.47 8.15 4.64
CA ALA A 156 -15.69 8.67 5.72
C ALA A 156 -14.22 8.77 5.31
N VAL A 157 -13.58 9.88 5.67
CA VAL A 157 -12.18 10.17 5.34
C VAL A 157 -11.44 10.57 6.61
N GLY A 158 -10.18 10.20 6.68
CA GLY A 158 -9.32 10.61 7.78
C GLY A 158 -7.88 10.20 7.59
N SER A 159 -7.14 10.09 8.68
CA SER A 159 -5.71 9.80 8.67
C SER A 159 -5.43 8.40 9.16
N PHE A 160 -4.36 7.77 8.68
CA PHE A 160 -3.84 6.54 9.25
C PHE A 160 -2.35 6.65 9.57
N THR A 161 -1.87 5.83 10.49
CA THR A 161 -0.44 5.63 10.75
C THR A 161 -0.21 4.20 11.23
N PHE A 162 0.69 3.48 10.56
CA PHE A 162 1.08 2.11 10.89
C PHE A 162 2.57 2.02 11.19
N TRP A 163 2.91 1.20 12.18
CA TRP A 163 4.25 0.96 12.68
C TRP A 163 4.57 -0.53 12.60
N SER A 164 5.86 -0.85 12.42
CA SER A 164 6.36 -2.21 12.61
C SER A 164 6.09 -2.67 14.05
N ARG A 165 5.50 -3.85 14.23
CA ARG A 165 5.29 -4.40 15.57
C ARG A 165 6.61 -4.67 16.29
N GLN A 166 7.65 -5.04 15.54
CA GLN A 166 8.97 -5.43 16.06
C GLN A 166 9.83 -4.20 16.38
N SER A 167 10.06 -3.31 15.40
CA SER A 167 10.97 -2.17 15.58
C SER A 167 10.30 -0.91 16.12
N LYS A 168 8.96 -0.89 16.19
CA LYS A 168 8.14 0.30 16.51
C LYS A 168 8.36 1.50 15.57
N GLN A 169 9.14 1.32 14.50
CA GLN A 169 9.33 2.34 13.49
C GLN A 169 8.06 2.51 12.67
N ARG A 170 7.71 3.76 12.39
CA ARG A 170 6.64 4.10 11.45
C ARG A 170 7.00 3.57 10.06
N LEU A 171 6.06 2.84 9.45
CA LEU A 171 6.22 2.24 8.13
C LEU A 171 5.28 2.85 7.11
N LEU A 172 4.03 3.13 7.48
CA LEU A 172 3.03 3.72 6.58
C LEU A 172 2.31 4.88 7.27
N GLN A 173 2.05 5.97 6.56
CA GLN A 173 1.26 7.10 7.06
C GLN A 173 0.57 7.83 5.91
N GLY A 174 -0.66 8.27 6.12
CA GLY A 174 -1.38 9.03 5.10
C GLY A 174 -2.87 9.21 5.40
N THR A 175 -3.66 9.23 4.33
CA THR A 175 -5.11 9.38 4.31
C THR A 175 -5.77 8.03 4.07
N ALA A 176 -6.80 7.73 4.85
CA ALA A 176 -7.68 6.59 4.64
C ALA A 176 -9.08 7.08 4.27
N ALA A 177 -9.74 6.37 3.36
CA ALA A 177 -11.16 6.58 3.07
C ALA A 177 -11.90 5.26 3.02
N ILE A 178 -13.18 5.30 3.39
CA ILE A 178 -14.09 4.16 3.33
C ILE A 178 -15.46 4.63 2.86
N ASP A 179 -15.99 3.94 1.86
CA ASP A 179 -17.33 4.07 1.33
C ASP A 179 -18.18 2.93 1.90
N PHE A 180 -19.26 3.27 2.58
CA PHE A 180 -20.14 2.29 3.23
C PHE A 180 -21.60 2.71 3.15
N ASP A 181 -22.48 1.73 3.22
CA ASP A 181 -23.91 1.94 3.34
C ASP A 181 -24.42 1.47 4.69
N THR A 182 -25.58 1.99 5.06
CA THR A 182 -26.30 1.60 6.27
C THR A 182 -27.77 1.37 5.98
N SER A 183 -28.37 0.41 6.67
CA SER A 183 -29.80 0.14 6.65
C SER A 183 -30.50 0.56 7.96
N ASP A 184 -31.82 0.59 7.94
CA ASP A 184 -32.66 0.83 9.11
C ASP A 184 -32.49 -0.25 10.20
N LYS A 185 -32.15 -1.48 9.82
CA LYS A 185 -31.83 -2.62 10.69
C LYS A 185 -30.50 -2.51 11.44
N GLN A 186 -29.85 -1.35 11.41
CA GLN A 186 -28.54 -1.12 12.02
C GLN A 186 -27.41 -1.97 11.38
N GLU A 187 -27.63 -2.47 10.17
CA GLU A 187 -26.58 -3.14 9.40
C GLU A 187 -25.74 -2.08 8.69
N CYS A 188 -24.45 -2.36 8.53
CA CYS A 188 -23.56 -1.58 7.69
C CYS A 188 -22.73 -2.53 6.81
N SER A 189 -22.47 -2.11 5.58
CA SER A 189 -21.71 -2.91 4.62
C SER A 189 -20.80 -2.02 3.78
N LEU A 190 -19.77 -2.62 3.18
CA LEU A 190 -18.95 -1.90 2.20
C LEU A 190 -19.83 -1.58 1.00
N TYR A 191 -19.91 -0.30 0.65
CA TYR A 191 -20.74 0.13 -0.46
C TYR A 191 -20.03 -0.21 -1.78
N ALA A 192 -20.44 -1.29 -2.42
CA ALA A 192 -19.85 -1.79 -3.66
C ALA A 192 -20.83 -1.68 -4.86
N ASP A 193 -21.68 -0.65 -4.90
CA ASP A 193 -22.70 -0.52 -5.95
C ASP A 193 -22.07 -0.43 -7.35
N ASN A 194 -22.19 -1.53 -8.08
CA ASN A 194 -21.74 -1.70 -9.45
C ASN A 194 -22.83 -1.28 -10.46
N LEU A 195 -24.07 -1.08 -10.01
CA LEU A 195 -25.24 -0.96 -10.86
C LEU A 195 -25.53 0.49 -11.24
N SER A 196 -25.26 1.45 -10.36
CA SER A 196 -25.59 2.85 -10.66
C SER A 196 -24.55 3.60 -11.52
N MET A 197 -23.32 3.08 -11.69
CA MET A 197 -22.16 3.67 -12.40
C MET A 197 -21.81 5.15 -12.09
N LYS A 198 -22.63 5.87 -11.33
CA LYS A 198 -22.47 7.29 -11.00
C LYS A 198 -21.45 7.51 -9.89
N HIS A 199 -21.14 6.47 -9.12
CA HIS A 199 -20.17 6.52 -8.05
C HIS A 199 -19.11 5.44 -8.24
N ASN A 200 -17.90 5.89 -8.57
CA ASN A 200 -16.73 5.03 -8.54
C ASN A 200 -16.35 4.78 -7.07
N THR A 201 -17.06 3.86 -6.43
CA THR A 201 -16.78 3.44 -5.05
C THR A 201 -15.39 2.87 -4.95
N ARG A 202 -14.75 3.15 -3.82
CA ARG A 202 -13.40 2.71 -3.47
C ARG A 202 -13.42 1.49 -2.58
N CYS A 203 -14.60 1.07 -2.12
CA CYS A 203 -14.76 0.26 -0.90
C CYS A 203 -14.00 0.92 0.25
N PHE A 204 -12.73 0.62 0.42
CA PHE A 204 -11.82 1.48 1.16
C PHE A 204 -10.46 1.60 0.48
N ALA A 205 -9.78 2.71 0.75
CA ALA A 205 -8.52 3.07 0.14
C ALA A 205 -7.58 3.74 1.14
N PHE A 206 -6.28 3.58 0.90
CA PHE A 206 -5.22 4.19 1.67
C PHE A 206 -4.20 4.82 0.73
N GLU A 207 -3.85 6.06 1.01
CA GLU A 207 -2.87 6.79 0.25
C GLU A 207 -1.96 7.58 1.17
N GLY A 208 -0.65 7.51 0.92
CA GLY A 208 0.30 8.38 1.58
C GLY A 208 1.71 7.91 1.31
N TYR A 209 2.41 7.54 2.36
CA TYR A 209 3.84 7.30 2.31
C TYR A 209 4.26 6.03 3.03
N TYR A 210 5.20 5.34 2.39
CA TYR A 210 6.03 4.29 2.97
C TYR A 210 7.38 4.86 3.44
N TYR A 211 7.84 4.43 4.61
CA TYR A 211 9.09 4.89 5.23
C TYR A 211 10.08 3.74 5.37
N HIS A 212 11.30 3.92 4.84
CA HIS A 212 12.40 2.97 4.98
C HIS A 212 13.75 3.70 4.96
N ASN A 213 14.62 3.44 5.94
CA ASN A 213 15.97 4.04 6.03
C ASN A 213 15.99 5.57 5.83
N GLN A 214 15.10 6.29 6.53
CA GLN A 214 14.90 7.75 6.41
C GLN A 214 14.37 8.22 5.05
N GLN A 215 14.26 7.35 4.05
CA GLN A 215 13.62 7.65 2.78
C GLN A 215 12.11 7.51 2.89
N ARG A 216 11.42 8.33 2.09
CA ARG A 216 9.96 8.35 1.98
C ARG A 216 9.57 8.07 0.53
N GLN A 217 8.69 7.11 0.33
CA GLN A 217 8.16 6.74 -0.99
C GLN A 217 6.64 6.85 -0.97
N SER A 218 6.01 7.23 -2.08
CA SER A 218 4.55 7.22 -2.19
C SER A 218 4.02 5.80 -1.99
N ALA A 219 2.83 5.66 -1.41
CA ALA A 219 2.16 4.39 -1.22
C ALA A 219 0.66 4.55 -1.47
N LEU A 220 0.07 3.60 -2.21
CA LEU A 220 -1.37 3.53 -2.49
C LEU A 220 -1.80 2.07 -2.45
N TRP A 221 -2.85 1.74 -1.71
CA TRP A 221 -3.48 0.41 -1.73
C TRP A 221 -4.96 0.50 -1.38
N ALA A 222 -5.72 -0.53 -1.74
CA ALA A 222 -7.15 -0.57 -1.49
C ALA A 222 -7.72 -1.99 -1.48
N ALA A 223 -8.97 -2.09 -1.03
CA ALA A 223 -9.78 -3.31 -1.16
C ALA A 223 -9.96 -3.70 -2.63
N ASP A 224 -10.38 -2.75 -3.46
CA ASP A 224 -10.45 -2.91 -4.91
C ASP A 224 -9.38 -2.04 -5.58
N PHE A 225 -8.16 -2.58 -5.67
CA PHE A 225 -7.05 -1.88 -6.31
C PHE A 225 -7.32 -1.56 -7.78
N ALA A 226 -8.10 -2.41 -8.46
CA ALA A 226 -8.34 -2.26 -9.88
C ALA A 226 -9.12 -0.98 -10.21
N ARG A 227 -10.00 -0.53 -9.31
CA ARG A 227 -10.73 0.74 -9.46
C ARG A 227 -9.89 1.98 -9.21
N LEU A 228 -8.86 1.88 -8.37
CA LEU A 228 -8.05 3.03 -7.98
C LEU A 228 -6.84 3.24 -8.88
N ALA A 229 -6.20 2.16 -9.29
CA ALA A 229 -4.97 2.20 -10.05
C ALA A 229 -5.22 2.01 -11.54
N ALA A 230 -6.22 2.69 -12.07
CA ALA A 230 -6.53 2.68 -13.50
C ALA A 230 -5.31 3.08 -14.35
N GLU A 231 -4.33 3.81 -13.83
CA GLU A 231 -3.09 4.13 -14.55
C GLU A 231 -2.05 2.99 -14.51
N VAL A 232 -2.03 2.20 -13.44
CA VAL A 232 -1.26 0.94 -13.40
C VAL A 232 -1.94 -0.08 -14.33
N LEU A 233 -3.27 -0.06 -14.38
CA LEU A 233 -4.10 -0.99 -15.14
C LEU A 233 -4.46 -0.55 -16.58
N SER A 234 -4.36 0.72 -16.96
CA SER A 234 -4.67 1.17 -18.34
C SER A 234 -3.63 0.67 -19.32
N ASP A 235 -2.45 0.41 -18.79
CA ASP A 235 -1.33 -0.28 -19.40
C ASP A 235 -1.58 -1.81 -19.49
N PHE A 236 -2.65 -2.34 -18.89
CA PHE A 236 -3.10 -3.72 -19.02
C PHE A 236 -4.05 -3.77 -20.23
N ASN A 237 -3.70 -4.61 -21.20
CA ASN A 237 -4.28 -4.64 -22.53
C ASN A 237 -5.83 -4.68 -22.52
N VAL A 238 -6.48 -3.55 -22.84
CA VAL A 238 -7.92 -3.48 -23.09
C VAL A 238 -8.19 -4.22 -24.40
N GLY A 239 -8.62 -5.48 -24.30
CA GLY A 239 -8.91 -6.34 -25.44
C GLY A 239 -8.99 -7.84 -25.13
N GLY A 240 -8.41 -8.28 -24.00
CA GLY A 240 -8.59 -9.63 -23.47
C GLY A 240 -9.64 -9.67 -22.36
N ARG A 241 -10.42 -10.75 -22.26
CA ARG A 241 -11.39 -10.99 -21.17
C ARG A 241 -10.75 -11.17 -19.78
N HIS A 242 -9.44 -10.97 -19.66
CA HIS A 242 -8.65 -11.16 -18.44
C HIS A 242 -7.72 -9.97 -18.23
N VAL A 243 -7.66 -9.50 -16.99
CA VAL A 243 -6.68 -8.49 -16.55
C VAL A 243 -5.28 -9.06 -16.86
N THR A 244 -4.46 -8.38 -17.66
CA THR A 244 -3.12 -8.87 -18.04
C THR A 244 -2.05 -7.93 -17.54
N VAL A 245 -1.21 -8.39 -16.60
CA VAL A 245 -0.15 -7.58 -15.98
C VAL A 245 0.76 -6.95 -17.03
N ASN A 246 0.86 -5.62 -17.02
CA ASN A 246 1.78 -4.95 -17.92
C ASN A 246 3.22 -5.45 -17.67
N PRO A 247 3.93 -5.95 -18.71
CA PRO A 247 5.28 -6.51 -18.56
C PRO A 247 6.29 -5.56 -17.91
N LYS A 248 6.12 -4.24 -18.06
CA LYS A 248 6.94 -3.20 -17.41
C LYS A 248 6.96 -3.35 -15.88
N TYR A 249 5.84 -3.77 -15.29
CA TYR A 249 5.69 -3.90 -13.85
C TYR A 249 5.92 -5.32 -13.33
N ALA A 250 6.02 -6.32 -14.22
CA ALA A 250 6.22 -7.73 -13.85
C ALA A 250 7.40 -7.92 -12.89
N ARG A 251 8.55 -7.27 -13.16
CA ARG A 251 9.76 -7.32 -12.33
C ARG A 251 9.62 -6.70 -10.92
N TYR A 252 8.51 -6.04 -10.64
CA TYR A 252 8.24 -5.40 -9.36
C TYR A 252 7.18 -6.15 -8.53
N GLY A 253 7.05 -7.47 -8.74
CA GLY A 253 6.20 -8.39 -7.98
C GLY A 253 4.79 -8.58 -8.54
N TRP A 254 4.47 -7.93 -9.67
CA TRP A 254 3.15 -8.04 -10.30
C TRP A 254 2.97 -9.32 -11.11
N ASN A 255 4.05 -9.99 -11.53
CA ASN A 255 4.00 -11.32 -12.15
C ASN A 255 3.33 -12.37 -11.24
N GLU A 256 3.34 -12.14 -9.93
CA GLU A 256 2.74 -13.02 -8.91
C GLU A 256 1.32 -12.60 -8.54
N TYR A 257 0.69 -11.67 -9.29
CA TYR A 257 -0.63 -11.15 -8.92
C TYR A 257 -1.70 -12.23 -8.82
N TYR A 258 -1.63 -13.23 -9.70
CA TYR A 258 -2.54 -14.38 -9.73
C TYR A 258 -2.08 -15.56 -8.88
N GLN A 259 -0.96 -15.42 -8.17
CA GLN A 259 -0.53 -16.44 -7.22
C GLN A 259 -1.33 -16.25 -5.94
N ASN A 260 -2.29 -17.14 -5.72
CA ASN A 260 -3.12 -17.18 -4.51
C ASN A 260 -2.35 -17.83 -3.35
N ASP A 261 -1.17 -17.29 -3.06
CA ASP A 261 -0.40 -17.73 -1.91
C ASP A 261 -1.08 -17.21 -0.65
N GLU A 262 -1.51 -18.10 0.25
CA GLU A 262 -2.07 -17.75 1.55
C GLU A 262 -0.98 -17.36 2.57
N TRP A 263 -0.03 -16.51 2.16
CA TRP A 263 1.10 -16.06 2.99
C TRP A 263 0.66 -15.39 4.31
N TRP A 264 -0.59 -14.95 4.36
CA TRP A 264 -1.23 -14.33 5.52
C TRP A 264 -1.84 -15.35 6.49
N ALA A 265 -2.11 -16.58 6.03
CA ALA A 265 -2.71 -17.66 6.81
C ALA A 265 -1.66 -18.49 7.55
N GLU A 266 -0.38 -18.38 7.18
CA GLU A 266 0.71 -19.03 7.88
C GLU A 266 0.67 -18.65 9.37
N LYS A 267 0.37 -19.64 10.22
CA LYS A 267 0.50 -19.50 11.67
C LYS A 267 1.93 -19.09 11.91
N SER A 268 2.13 -17.83 12.29
CA SER A 268 3.41 -17.26 12.71
C SER A 268 4.28 -18.36 13.27
N VAL A 269 5.23 -18.86 12.46
CA VAL A 269 6.20 -19.85 12.93
C VAL A 269 6.88 -19.13 14.05
N ALA A 270 6.54 -19.54 15.28
CA ALA A 270 7.11 -19.00 16.49
C ALA A 270 8.60 -18.91 16.23
N THR A 271 9.12 -17.70 16.35
CA THR A 271 10.54 -17.36 16.34
C THR A 271 11.32 -18.61 16.69
N ARG A 272 12.01 -19.24 15.73
CA ARG A 272 12.98 -20.29 16.04
C ARG A 272 13.99 -19.61 16.95
N SER A 273 13.76 -19.70 18.25
CA SER A 273 14.73 -19.39 19.27
C SER A 273 15.93 -20.23 18.86
N ARG A 274 16.99 -19.57 18.41
CA ARG A 274 18.28 -20.21 18.22
C ARG A 274 18.54 -20.99 19.52
N PRO A 275 18.68 -22.33 19.49
CA PRO A 275 18.91 -23.08 20.71
C PRO A 275 20.13 -22.47 21.39
N ALA A 276 19.98 -22.10 22.66
CA ALA A 276 21.08 -21.64 23.48
C ALA A 276 22.19 -22.69 23.37
N ALA A 277 23.39 -22.24 23.02
CA ALA A 277 24.57 -23.11 22.99
C ALA A 277 24.68 -23.77 24.37
N GLN A 278 24.61 -25.09 24.41
CA GLN A 278 24.88 -25.83 25.63
C GLN A 278 26.35 -25.59 26.00
N PRO A 279 26.67 -25.23 27.26
CA PRO A 279 28.05 -25.14 27.68
C PRO A 279 28.66 -26.54 27.63
N GLU A 280 29.75 -26.69 26.87
CA GLU A 280 30.64 -27.85 26.96
C GLU A 280 31.05 -28.04 28.42
N LYS A 281 30.71 -29.20 28.97
CA LYS A 281 31.29 -29.66 30.23
C LYS A 281 32.73 -30.08 29.93
N LEU A 282 33.67 -29.37 30.55
CA LEU A 282 35.06 -29.81 30.75
C LEU A 282 35.12 -30.96 31.76
#